data_AF-A0A498Q9B2-F1
#
_entry.id   AF-A0A498Q9B2-F1
#
_cell.length_a   1.000
_cell.length_b   1.000
_cell.length_c   1.000
_cell.angle_alpha   90.00
_cell.angle_beta   90.00
_cell.angle_gamma   90.00
#
_symmetry.space_group_name_H-M   'P 1'
#
loop_
_entity.id
_entity.type
_entity.pdbx_description
1 polymer ?
#
loop_
_entity_poly.entity_id
_entity_poly.type
_entity_poly.pdbx_seq_one_letter_code
_entity_poly.pdbx_strand_id
1 'polypeptide(L)'
;MFLITSQPYRCPVAPYEGALLAADLLRENGTRVATHFAIYTPEQQPMPSAGPYAGPELVSLLNREGIDVFCEQTVERIDPDGRTIYFQDGQSVDFDLLVFIPPHQPAITLGQLGWIAVDPVTMQTQYSGIWAIGDITAITCPWGKPLPKAAIFAKNGAAAATTNVLNYLGQTDDSAALSGSTPEHTTPPGTVATFSLSPIPGFTSPRRRANCTTTSTTRNATGGRCGNVGGPEYPGITPTSAWSDPSRPRRLRHRLDPRCRGEWAAPGWRARRRCRPRVEPAPRRHRG
;
A
#
# COMPACT_ATOMS: atom_id res chain seq x y z
N MET A 1 12.43 -8.42 2.22
CA MET A 1 11.25 -9.14 1.71
C MET A 1 9.98 -8.46 2.22
N PHE A 2 8.97 -8.32 1.36
CA PHE A 2 7.62 -7.90 1.74
C PHE A 2 6.68 -9.11 1.70
N LEU A 3 5.83 -9.25 2.71
CA LEU A 3 4.88 -10.37 2.82
C LEU A 3 3.49 -9.85 3.15
N ILE A 4 2.53 -10.15 2.29
CA ILE A 4 1.11 -10.03 2.61
C ILE A 4 0.65 -11.38 3.13
N THR A 5 0.22 -11.48 4.38
CA THR A 5 -0.10 -12.81 4.98
C THR A 5 -1.50 -13.30 4.63
N SER A 6 -2.47 -12.40 4.49
CA SER A 6 -3.87 -12.76 4.21
C SER A 6 -4.68 -11.57 3.69
N GLN A 7 -5.85 -11.86 3.12
CA GLN A 7 -6.87 -10.88 2.73
C GLN A 7 -8.11 -10.99 3.62
N PRO A 8 -8.88 -9.89 3.82
CA PRO A 8 -8.60 -8.53 3.39
C PRO A 8 -7.58 -7.84 4.31
N TYR A 9 -6.85 -6.85 3.78
CA TYR A 9 -5.94 -5.98 4.55
C TYR A 9 -6.18 -4.51 4.19
N ARG A 10 -5.68 -3.60 5.03
CA ARG A 10 -5.85 -2.15 4.83
C ARG A 10 -4.91 -1.62 3.75
N CYS A 11 -5.46 -0.72 2.92
CA CYS A 11 -4.78 -0.05 1.83
C CYS A 11 -4.04 -1.03 0.88
N PRO A 12 -4.76 -1.71 -0.05
CA PRO A 12 -4.16 -2.72 -0.93
C PRO A 12 -2.94 -2.27 -1.75
N VAL A 13 -2.74 -0.97 -1.93
CA VAL A 13 -1.60 -0.40 -2.66
C VAL A 13 -0.34 -0.28 -1.77
N ALA A 14 -0.52 -0.11 -0.46
CA ALA A 14 0.56 0.24 0.47
C ALA A 14 1.74 -0.74 0.51
N PRO A 15 1.56 -2.08 0.43
CA PRO A 15 2.69 -3.01 0.42
C PRO A 15 3.61 -2.81 -0.78
N TYR A 16 3.01 -2.57 -1.95
CA TYR A 16 3.74 -2.41 -3.21
C TYR A 16 4.41 -1.04 -3.29
N GLU A 17 3.72 0.01 -2.84
CA GLU A 17 4.32 1.35 -2.69
C GLU A 17 5.50 1.31 -1.71
N GLY A 18 5.33 0.65 -0.55
CA GLY A 18 6.40 0.48 0.42
C GLY A 18 7.61 -0.25 -0.16
N ALA A 19 7.41 -1.23 -1.05
CA ALA A 19 8.49 -1.91 -1.74
C ALA A 19 9.22 -1.01 -2.74
N LEU A 20 8.50 -0.18 -3.49
CA LEU A 20 9.09 0.82 -4.40
C LEU A 20 9.91 1.87 -3.63
N LEU A 21 9.35 2.42 -2.53
CA LEU A 21 10.04 3.37 -1.66
C LEU A 21 11.30 2.78 -1.04
N ALA A 22 11.23 1.52 -0.59
CA ALA A 22 12.39 0.84 -0.05
C ALA A 22 13.47 0.58 -1.12
N ALA A 23 13.07 0.22 -2.34
CA ALA A 23 14.01 0.08 -3.45
C ALA A 23 14.69 1.41 -3.82
N ASP A 24 13.96 2.51 -3.78
CA ASP A 24 14.50 3.86 -4.00
C ASP A 24 15.52 4.25 -2.91
N LEU A 25 15.16 4.06 -1.63
CA LEU A 25 16.07 4.32 -0.51
C LEU A 25 17.37 3.50 -0.60
N LEU A 26 17.29 2.24 -1.04
CA LEU A 26 18.48 1.40 -1.23
C LEU A 26 19.35 1.89 -2.41
N ARG A 27 18.77 2.57 -3.40
CA ARG A 27 19.55 3.20 -4.48
C ARG A 27 20.27 4.44 -3.99
N GLU A 28 19.58 5.28 -3.24
CA GLU A 28 20.18 6.48 -2.62
C GLU A 28 21.38 6.12 -1.74
N ASN A 29 21.28 4.99 -1.01
CA ASN A 29 22.34 4.49 -0.14
C ASN A 29 23.38 3.61 -0.87
N GLY A 30 23.24 3.37 -2.17
CA GLY A 30 24.18 2.58 -2.98
C GLY A 30 24.17 1.06 -2.72
N THR A 31 23.24 0.54 -1.92
CA THR A 31 23.17 -0.88 -1.53
C THR A 31 22.18 -1.70 -2.37
N ARG A 32 21.41 -1.05 -3.25
CA ARG A 32 20.39 -1.72 -4.09
C ARG A 32 20.92 -2.90 -4.89
N VAL A 33 22.12 -2.79 -5.46
CA VAL A 33 22.73 -3.85 -6.30
C VAL A 33 23.05 -5.11 -5.49
N ALA A 34 23.41 -4.95 -4.22
CA ALA A 34 23.71 -6.05 -3.31
C ALA A 34 22.47 -6.59 -2.58
N THR A 35 21.28 -6.03 -2.84
CA THR A 35 20.05 -6.39 -2.12
C THR A 35 19.06 -7.07 -3.05
N HIS A 36 18.63 -8.29 -2.69
CA HIS A 36 17.51 -8.95 -3.35
C HIS A 36 16.18 -8.49 -2.74
N PHE A 37 15.20 -8.17 -3.59
CA PHE A 37 13.91 -7.66 -3.18
C PHE A 37 12.79 -8.52 -3.75
N ALA A 38 11.92 -9.01 -2.87
CA ALA A 38 10.79 -9.86 -3.26
C ALA A 38 9.55 -9.52 -2.44
N ILE A 39 8.40 -9.63 -3.08
CA ILE A 39 7.06 -9.50 -2.51
C ILE A 39 6.34 -10.83 -2.67
N TYR A 40 5.77 -11.35 -1.58
CA TYR A 40 4.94 -12.54 -1.57
C TYR A 40 3.51 -12.14 -1.18
N THR A 41 2.53 -12.58 -1.96
CA THR A 41 1.11 -12.28 -1.71
C THR A 41 0.22 -13.49 -2.00
N PRO A 42 -0.85 -13.73 -1.22
CA PRO A 42 -1.87 -14.73 -1.52
C PRO A 42 -2.79 -14.29 -2.68
N GLU A 43 -2.67 -13.04 -3.13
CA GLU A 43 -3.47 -12.52 -4.23
C GLU A 43 -3.12 -13.19 -5.55
N GLN A 44 -4.14 -13.46 -6.38
CA GLN A 44 -3.94 -13.87 -7.78
C GLN A 44 -3.24 -12.79 -8.61
N GLN A 45 -3.59 -11.54 -8.35
CA GLN A 45 -2.92 -10.37 -8.88
C GLN A 45 -3.06 -9.19 -7.90
N PRO A 46 -2.08 -8.27 -7.86
CA PRO A 46 -2.21 -7.04 -7.09
C PRO A 46 -3.45 -6.24 -7.47
N MET A 47 -4.04 -5.55 -6.50
CA MET A 47 -5.16 -4.63 -6.70
C MET A 47 -6.35 -5.21 -7.51
N PRO A 48 -6.91 -6.39 -7.14
CA PRO A 48 -7.95 -7.04 -7.93
C PRO A 48 -9.23 -6.20 -8.06
N SER A 49 -9.50 -5.31 -7.11
CA SER A 49 -10.67 -4.41 -7.15
C SER A 49 -10.49 -3.22 -8.10
N ALA A 50 -9.30 -2.98 -8.65
CA ALA A 50 -9.00 -1.90 -9.60
C ALA A 50 -9.13 -2.34 -11.08
N GLY A 51 -9.74 -3.50 -11.33
CA GLY A 51 -9.93 -4.06 -12.67
C GLY A 51 -8.76 -4.91 -13.15
N PRO A 52 -8.84 -5.48 -14.36
CA PRO A 52 -7.90 -6.50 -14.83
C PRO A 52 -6.53 -5.96 -15.25
N TYR A 53 -6.40 -4.65 -15.46
CA TYR A 53 -5.17 -4.04 -16.02
C TYR A 53 -4.22 -3.49 -14.94
N ALA A 54 -4.76 -3.04 -13.82
CA ALA A 54 -3.99 -2.33 -12.80
C ALA A 54 -2.93 -3.23 -12.12
N GLY A 55 -3.29 -4.49 -11.85
CA GLY A 55 -2.38 -5.48 -11.26
C GLY A 55 -1.17 -5.80 -12.14
N PRO A 56 -1.37 -6.23 -13.41
CA PRO A 56 -0.27 -6.53 -14.33
C PRO A 56 0.67 -5.34 -14.58
N GLU A 57 0.14 -4.12 -14.69
CA GLU A 57 0.96 -2.92 -14.84
C GLU A 57 1.81 -2.63 -13.59
N LEU A 58 1.24 -2.82 -12.40
CA LEU A 58 1.98 -2.69 -11.14
C LEU A 58 3.09 -3.75 -11.02
N VAL A 59 2.80 -5.00 -11.38
CA VAL A 59 3.82 -6.07 -11.43
C VAL A 59 4.93 -5.72 -12.41
N SER A 60 4.57 -5.21 -13.60
CA SER A 60 5.55 -4.77 -14.60
C SER A 60 6.42 -3.62 -14.08
N LEU A 61 5.84 -2.66 -13.34
CA LEU A 61 6.60 -1.60 -12.69
C LEU A 61 7.57 -2.16 -11.64
N LEU A 62 7.10 -3.03 -10.74
CA LEU A 62 7.94 -3.64 -9.70
C LEU A 62 9.11 -4.43 -10.29
N ASN A 63 8.84 -5.23 -11.33
CA ASN A 63 9.86 -6.01 -12.03
C ASN A 63 10.92 -5.11 -12.71
N ARG A 64 10.52 -3.98 -13.32
CA ARG A 64 11.48 -2.99 -13.87
C ARG A 64 12.38 -2.40 -12.79
N GLU A 65 11.86 -2.28 -11.57
CA GLU A 65 12.63 -1.82 -10.40
C GLU A 65 13.45 -2.95 -9.73
N GLY A 66 13.46 -4.16 -10.34
CA GLY A 66 14.17 -5.35 -9.89
C GLY A 66 13.55 -5.99 -8.63
N ILE A 67 12.25 -5.78 -8.42
CA ILE A 67 11.50 -6.33 -7.30
C ILE A 67 10.68 -7.51 -7.81
N ASP A 68 10.97 -8.70 -7.32
CA ASP A 68 10.25 -9.91 -7.70
C ASP A 68 8.89 -9.97 -7.01
N VAL A 69 7.85 -10.40 -7.72
CA VAL A 69 6.49 -10.56 -7.17
C VAL A 69 6.01 -11.99 -7.36
N PHE A 70 5.69 -12.65 -6.25
CA PHE A 70 5.16 -14.01 -6.19
C PHE A 70 3.71 -13.97 -5.71
N CYS A 71 2.80 -14.38 -6.59
CA CYS A 71 1.35 -14.41 -6.36
C CYS A 71 0.90 -15.79 -5.88
N GLU A 72 -0.31 -15.86 -5.33
CA GLU A 72 -0.93 -17.10 -4.84
C GLU A 72 -0.08 -17.82 -3.77
N GLN A 73 0.73 -17.05 -3.03
CA GLN A 73 1.60 -17.54 -1.97
C GLN A 73 0.90 -17.38 -0.61
N THR A 74 0.33 -18.47 -0.10
CA THR A 74 -0.35 -18.48 1.20
C THR A 74 0.60 -18.92 2.30
N VAL A 75 0.83 -18.06 3.29
CA VAL A 75 1.75 -18.36 4.40
C VAL A 75 1.13 -19.37 5.37
N GLU A 76 1.92 -20.34 5.80
CA GLU A 76 1.55 -21.28 6.86
C GLU A 76 2.15 -20.87 8.20
N ARG A 77 3.47 -20.65 8.22
CA ARG A 77 4.21 -20.27 9.44
C ARG A 77 5.42 -19.41 9.10
N ILE A 78 5.78 -18.54 10.02
CA ILE A 78 7.02 -17.75 9.97
C ILE A 78 7.90 -18.22 11.13
N ASP A 79 9.15 -18.58 10.83
CA ASP A 79 10.19 -18.87 11.80
C ASP A 79 11.10 -17.63 11.94
N PRO A 80 10.97 -16.84 13.02
CA PRO A 80 11.77 -15.64 13.21
C PRO A 80 13.23 -15.94 13.57
N ASP A 81 13.50 -17.09 14.22
CA ASP A 81 14.84 -17.45 14.68
C ASP A 81 15.67 -18.02 13.53
N GLY A 82 15.07 -18.91 12.74
CA GLY A 82 15.64 -19.44 11.49
C GLY A 82 15.59 -18.45 10.32
N ARG A 83 14.77 -17.40 10.44
CA ARG A 83 14.47 -16.41 9.40
C ARG A 83 13.94 -17.02 8.10
N THR A 84 13.00 -17.95 8.25
CA THR A 84 12.41 -18.70 7.14
C THR A 84 10.90 -18.56 7.17
N ILE A 85 10.29 -18.39 6.01
CA ILE A 85 8.84 -18.45 5.82
C ILE A 85 8.50 -19.80 5.21
N TYR A 86 7.45 -20.45 5.73
CA TYR A 86 6.88 -21.67 5.21
C TYR A 86 5.51 -21.37 4.60
N PHE A 87 5.30 -21.81 3.37
CA PHE A 87 4.07 -21.65 2.61
C PHE A 87 3.27 -22.96 2.60
N GLN A 88 1.96 -22.85 2.41
CA GLN A 88 1.04 -24.00 2.44
C GLN A 88 1.27 -25.00 1.31
N ASP A 89 1.95 -24.60 0.23
CA ASP A 89 2.34 -25.49 -0.87
C ASP A 89 3.63 -26.29 -0.57
N GLY A 90 4.16 -26.18 0.64
CA GLY A 90 5.38 -26.83 1.10
C GLY A 90 6.66 -26.07 0.73
N GLN A 91 6.57 -24.94 0.03
CA GLN A 91 7.74 -24.11 -0.25
C GLN A 91 8.21 -23.37 0.99
N SER A 92 9.49 -23.03 1.01
CA SER A 92 10.06 -22.16 2.04
C SER A 92 11.04 -21.18 1.44
N VAL A 93 11.13 -20.00 2.06
CA VAL A 93 12.01 -18.92 1.61
C VAL A 93 12.64 -18.23 2.81
N ASP A 94 13.96 -18.07 2.76
CA ASP A 94 14.74 -17.37 3.78
C ASP A 94 14.69 -15.85 3.57
N PHE A 95 14.85 -15.10 4.67
CA PHE A 95 14.91 -13.64 4.63
C PHE A 95 15.96 -13.07 5.58
N ASP A 96 16.56 -11.95 5.20
CA ASP A 96 17.39 -11.15 6.12
C ASP A 96 16.55 -10.10 6.87
N LEU A 97 15.56 -9.54 6.17
CA LEU A 97 14.62 -8.55 6.69
C LEU A 97 13.22 -8.83 6.14
N LEU A 98 12.25 -8.96 7.05
CA LEU A 98 10.85 -9.17 6.74
C LEU A 98 10.02 -7.94 7.12
N VAL A 99 9.38 -7.34 6.12
CA VAL A 99 8.29 -6.37 6.29
C VAL A 99 6.99 -7.10 5.97
N PHE A 100 6.15 -7.35 6.96
CA PHE A 100 4.93 -8.12 6.75
C PHE A 100 3.68 -7.31 7.11
N ILE A 101 2.61 -7.61 6.38
CA ILE A 101 1.27 -7.12 6.63
C ILE A 101 0.56 -8.23 7.40
N PRO A 102 0.25 -8.04 8.70
CA PRO A 102 -0.35 -9.08 9.53
C PRO A 102 -1.78 -9.41 9.09
N PRO A 103 -2.32 -10.58 9.50
CA PRO A 103 -3.73 -10.87 9.32
C PRO A 103 -4.59 -9.82 10.01
N HIS A 104 -5.50 -9.20 9.25
CA HIS A 104 -6.42 -8.21 9.80
C HIS A 104 -7.68 -8.90 10.31
N GLN A 105 -8.16 -8.43 11.46
CA GLN A 105 -9.40 -8.89 12.07
C GLN A 105 -10.29 -7.69 12.41
N PRO A 106 -11.62 -7.85 12.39
CA PRO A 106 -12.53 -6.82 12.84
C PRO A 106 -12.30 -6.53 14.32
N ALA A 107 -12.26 -5.24 14.69
CA ALA A 107 -12.08 -4.83 16.09
C ALA A 107 -13.32 -5.13 16.95
N ILE A 108 -14.49 -5.18 16.32
CA ILE A 108 -15.79 -5.48 16.92
C ILE A 108 -16.64 -6.21 15.89
N THR A 109 -17.55 -7.05 16.36
CA THR A 109 -18.51 -7.77 15.53
C THR A 109 -19.93 -7.38 15.93
N LEU A 110 -20.87 -7.47 15.00
CA LEU A 110 -22.28 -7.19 15.24
C LEU A 110 -23.12 -8.36 14.74
N GLY A 111 -23.71 -9.12 15.68
CA GLY A 111 -24.43 -10.35 15.38
C GLY A 111 -23.51 -11.55 15.18
N GLN A 112 -22.90 -11.66 13.99
CA GLN A 112 -22.02 -12.77 13.64
C GLN A 112 -20.54 -12.38 13.74
N LEU A 113 -19.67 -13.37 13.97
CA LEU A 113 -18.23 -13.17 13.93
C LEU A 113 -17.81 -12.74 12.52
N GLY A 114 -17.10 -11.62 12.41
CA GLY A 114 -16.60 -11.13 11.14
C GLY A 114 -16.80 -9.63 10.95
N TRP A 115 -16.46 -9.17 9.75
CA TRP A 115 -16.71 -7.81 9.30
C TRP A 115 -18.21 -7.55 9.22
N ILE A 116 -18.64 -6.32 9.50
CA ILE A 116 -20.05 -5.96 9.57
C ILE A 116 -20.60 -5.78 8.16
N ALA A 117 -21.52 -6.66 7.74
CA ALA A 117 -22.22 -6.51 6.47
C ALA A 117 -23.14 -5.28 6.51
N VAL A 118 -23.09 -4.48 5.46
CA VAL A 118 -23.94 -3.31 5.26
C VAL A 118 -24.54 -3.31 3.86
N ASP A 119 -25.70 -2.69 3.73
CA ASP A 119 -26.25 -2.34 2.44
C ASP A 119 -25.36 -1.26 1.78
N PRO A 120 -24.81 -1.49 0.57
CA PRO A 120 -23.93 -0.53 -0.10
C PRO A 120 -24.63 0.77 -0.52
N VAL A 121 -25.96 0.78 -0.60
CA VAL A 121 -26.75 1.99 -0.84
C VAL A 121 -26.91 2.75 0.47
N THR A 122 -27.45 2.11 1.51
CA THR A 122 -27.83 2.85 2.72
C THR A 122 -26.72 2.96 3.77
N MET A 123 -25.67 2.14 3.66
CA MET A 123 -24.67 1.85 4.69
C MET A 123 -25.25 1.26 5.98
N GLN A 124 -26.53 0.88 5.96
CA GLN A 124 -27.22 0.33 7.11
C GLN A 124 -26.85 -1.14 7.30
N THR A 125 -26.70 -1.56 8.55
CA THR A 125 -26.55 -2.98 8.89
C THR A 125 -27.91 -3.69 8.80
N GLN A 126 -27.93 -5.01 8.99
CA GLN A 126 -29.18 -5.76 9.14
C GLN A 126 -30.04 -5.32 10.34
N TYR A 127 -29.48 -4.55 11.28
CA TYR A 127 -30.18 -4.04 12.44
C TYR A 127 -30.68 -2.62 12.19
N SER A 128 -31.98 -2.42 12.35
CA SER A 128 -32.63 -1.11 12.21
C SER A 128 -31.99 -0.09 13.15
N GLY A 129 -31.76 1.14 12.66
CA GLY A 129 -31.12 2.19 13.45
C GLY A 129 -29.61 2.05 13.65
N ILE A 130 -28.95 1.07 13.01
CA ILE A 130 -27.50 0.86 13.12
C ILE A 130 -26.82 0.91 11.75
N TRP A 131 -25.83 1.79 11.61
CA TRP A 131 -24.97 1.93 10.43
C TRP A 131 -23.52 1.63 10.79
N ALA A 132 -22.75 1.16 9.81
CA ALA A 132 -21.32 0.94 9.95
C ALA A 132 -20.56 1.52 8.75
N ILE A 133 -19.37 2.06 9.00
CA ILE A 133 -18.56 2.73 7.96
C ILE A 133 -17.09 2.35 8.09
N GLY A 134 -16.35 2.46 6.99
CA GLY A 134 -14.90 2.25 6.94
C GLY A 134 -14.48 0.79 7.07
N ASP A 135 -13.29 0.56 7.63
CA ASP A 135 -12.61 -0.74 7.59
C ASP A 135 -13.38 -1.84 8.31
N ILE A 136 -14.29 -1.51 9.24
CA ILE A 136 -15.11 -2.51 9.94
C ILE A 136 -16.15 -3.18 9.04
N THR A 137 -16.48 -2.57 7.89
CA THR A 137 -17.54 -3.05 6.99
C THR A 137 -17.07 -4.17 6.07
N ALA A 138 -18.01 -5.04 5.70
CA ALA A 138 -17.92 -5.93 4.54
C ALA A 138 -18.89 -5.41 3.46
N ILE A 139 -18.31 -4.97 2.35
CA ILE A 139 -19.05 -4.51 1.18
C ILE A 139 -18.49 -5.25 -0.03
N THR A 140 -19.39 -5.83 -0.82
CA THR A 140 -19.04 -6.48 -2.09
C THR A 140 -19.40 -5.53 -3.22
N CYS A 141 -18.43 -5.19 -4.07
CA CYS A 141 -18.67 -4.39 -5.27
C CYS A 141 -19.58 -5.14 -6.26
N PRO A 142 -20.25 -4.45 -7.20
CA PRO A 142 -21.16 -5.08 -8.18
C PRO A 142 -20.54 -6.22 -9.00
N TRP A 143 -19.22 -6.19 -9.21
CA TRP A 143 -18.43 -7.21 -9.92
C TRP A 143 -17.88 -8.31 -9.00
N GLY A 144 -18.44 -8.49 -7.80
CA GLY A 144 -18.20 -9.65 -6.92
C GLY A 144 -16.88 -9.61 -6.14
N LYS A 145 -16.12 -8.51 -6.20
CA LYS A 145 -14.89 -8.33 -5.42
C LYS A 145 -15.16 -7.51 -4.15
N PRO A 146 -14.48 -7.79 -3.03
CA PRO A 146 -14.58 -6.95 -1.84
C PRO A 146 -14.17 -5.51 -2.13
N LEU A 147 -14.88 -4.56 -1.52
CA LEU A 147 -14.49 -3.17 -1.53
C LEU A 147 -13.17 -3.01 -0.76
N PRO A 148 -12.16 -2.31 -1.31
CA PRO A 148 -10.91 -2.09 -0.61
C PRO A 148 -11.12 -1.38 0.73
N LYS A 149 -10.40 -1.82 1.76
CA LYS A 149 -10.32 -1.14 3.06
C LYS A 149 -9.39 0.07 2.94
N ALA A 150 -9.93 1.19 2.47
CA ALA A 150 -9.20 2.43 2.24
C ALA A 150 -9.96 3.66 2.75
N ALA A 151 -9.20 4.68 3.16
CA ALA A 151 -9.75 5.90 3.76
C ALA A 151 -10.77 6.62 2.86
N ILE A 152 -10.60 6.56 1.54
CA ILE A 152 -11.55 7.16 0.61
C ILE A 152 -12.94 6.51 0.69
N PHE A 153 -13.00 5.19 0.80
CA PHE A 153 -14.27 4.47 0.94
C PHE A 153 -14.89 4.67 2.32
N ALA A 154 -14.05 4.83 3.37
CA ALA A 154 -14.54 5.24 4.67
C ALA A 154 -15.18 6.64 4.63
N LYS A 155 -14.54 7.60 3.96
CA LYS A 155 -15.07 8.96 3.77
C LYS A 155 -16.37 8.96 2.98
N ASN A 156 -16.41 8.25 1.86
CA ASN A 156 -17.61 8.16 1.01
C ASN A 156 -18.75 7.43 1.74
N GLY A 157 -18.45 6.37 2.48
CA GLY A 157 -19.42 5.66 3.31
C GLY A 157 -19.95 6.53 4.45
N ALA A 158 -19.12 7.40 5.04
CA ALA A 158 -19.56 8.36 6.05
C ALA A 158 -20.57 9.37 5.49
N ALA A 159 -20.33 9.88 4.27
CA ALA A 159 -21.27 10.78 3.61
C ALA A 159 -22.61 10.10 3.35
N ALA A 160 -22.60 8.87 2.79
CA ALA A 160 -23.80 8.09 2.54
C ALA A 160 -24.56 7.78 3.85
N ALA A 161 -23.87 7.22 4.85
CA ALA A 161 -24.45 6.90 6.15
C ALA A 161 -25.10 8.13 6.82
N THR A 162 -24.46 9.30 6.73
CA THR A 162 -25.00 10.53 7.34
C THR A 162 -26.34 10.91 6.74
N THR A 163 -26.47 10.94 5.41
CA THR A 163 -27.75 11.25 4.75
C THR A 163 -28.83 10.24 5.14
N ASN A 164 -28.50 8.95 5.17
CA ASN A 164 -29.48 7.90 5.46
C ASN A 164 -29.87 7.85 6.95
N VAL A 165 -28.96 8.22 7.86
CA VAL A 165 -29.29 8.44 9.28
C VAL A 165 -30.26 9.61 9.44
N LEU A 166 -30.02 10.73 8.76
CA LEU A 166 -30.93 11.89 8.80
C LEU A 166 -32.32 11.54 8.24
N ASN A 167 -32.37 10.75 7.17
CA ASN A 167 -33.62 10.24 6.62
C ASN A 167 -34.37 9.37 7.63
N TYR A 168 -33.67 8.40 8.24
CA TYR A 168 -34.26 7.53 9.27
C TYR A 168 -34.81 8.31 10.47
N LEU A 169 -34.19 9.45 10.82
CA LEU A 169 -34.63 10.33 11.90
C LEU A 169 -35.73 11.33 11.47
N GLY A 170 -36.22 11.26 10.24
CA GLY A 170 -37.22 12.17 9.68
C GLY A 170 -36.73 13.62 9.55
N GLN A 171 -35.42 13.83 9.45
CA GLN A 171 -34.80 15.17 9.31
C GLN A 171 -34.61 15.57 7.83
N THR A 172 -34.71 14.62 6.91
CA THR A 172 -34.67 14.83 5.45
C THR A 172 -35.44 13.70 4.75
N ASP A 173 -35.87 13.95 3.51
CA ASP A 173 -36.40 12.92 2.61
C ASP A 173 -35.32 12.37 1.66
N ASP A 174 -34.10 12.93 1.70
CA ASP A 174 -32.99 12.53 0.84
C ASP A 174 -32.40 11.16 1.21
N SER A 175 -31.85 10.44 0.23
CA SER A 175 -31.03 9.25 0.45
C SER A 175 -29.76 9.32 -0.39
N ALA A 176 -28.68 8.70 0.09
CA ALA A 176 -27.39 8.74 -0.61
C ALA A 176 -26.74 7.36 -0.64
N ALA A 177 -26.24 6.96 -1.81
CA ALA A 177 -25.50 5.72 -2.03
C ALA A 177 -23.99 5.89 -1.80
N LEU A 178 -23.29 4.79 -1.49
CA LEU A 178 -21.84 4.79 -1.45
C LEU A 178 -21.25 5.14 -2.82
N SER A 179 -20.51 6.25 -2.90
CA SER A 179 -19.76 6.59 -4.10
C SER A 179 -18.47 5.78 -4.23
N GLY A 180 -18.20 5.27 -5.44
CA GLY A 180 -16.91 4.69 -5.81
C GLY A 180 -15.85 5.70 -6.24
N SER A 181 -16.22 6.99 -6.43
CA SER A 181 -15.31 8.03 -6.93
C SER A 181 -14.72 8.89 -5.81
N THR A 182 -13.56 9.49 -6.06
CA THR A 182 -13.03 10.58 -5.22
C THR A 182 -13.80 11.87 -5.51
N PRO A 183 -14.11 12.71 -4.49
CA PRO A 183 -14.80 13.98 -4.71
C PRO A 183 -14.05 14.97 -5.64
N GLU A 184 -12.76 14.73 -5.93
CA GLU A 184 -11.94 15.59 -6.79
C GLU A 184 -11.93 15.15 -8.27
N HIS A 185 -12.60 14.04 -8.61
CA HIS A 185 -12.65 13.57 -10.00
C HIS A 185 -14.05 13.07 -10.37
N THR A 186 -14.94 14.01 -10.71
CA THR A 186 -16.10 13.72 -11.56
C THR A 186 -15.59 13.50 -12.98
N THR A 187 -15.18 12.27 -13.30
CA THR A 187 -14.95 11.83 -14.68
C THR A 187 -16.27 11.34 -15.27
N PRO A 188 -16.62 11.68 -16.53
CA PRO A 188 -17.82 11.18 -17.18
C PRO A 188 -17.84 9.64 -17.28
N PRO A 189 -19.04 9.02 -17.34
CA PRO A 189 -19.17 7.56 -17.40
C PRO A 189 -18.47 7.00 -18.65
N GLY A 190 -17.49 6.13 -18.44
CA GLY A 190 -16.71 5.47 -19.50
C GLY A 190 -15.18 5.54 -19.34
N THR A 191 -14.66 6.29 -18.38
CA THR A 191 -13.21 6.37 -18.12
C THR A 191 -12.81 5.53 -16.91
N VAL A 192 -11.84 4.63 -17.10
CA VAL A 192 -11.23 3.82 -16.04
C VAL A 192 -10.66 4.76 -14.97
N ALA A 193 -10.95 4.48 -13.70
CA ALA A 193 -10.37 5.21 -12.56
C ALA A 193 -8.85 5.21 -12.69
N THR A 194 -8.29 6.35 -13.13
CA THR A 194 -6.86 6.51 -13.27
C THR A 194 -6.33 6.88 -11.89
N PHE A 195 -5.65 5.93 -11.23
CA PHE A 195 -4.85 6.25 -10.06
C PHE A 195 -3.67 7.12 -10.52
N SER A 196 -3.82 8.44 -10.40
CA SER A 196 -2.71 9.35 -10.61
C SER A 196 -1.83 9.35 -9.36
N LEU A 197 -0.70 8.66 -9.43
CA LEU A 197 0.44 8.95 -8.56
C LEU A 197 0.93 10.35 -8.94
N SER A 198 0.58 11.35 -8.14
CA SER A 198 1.10 12.70 -8.36
C SER A 198 2.62 12.67 -8.22
N PRO A 199 3.40 13.20 -9.19
CA PRO A 199 4.84 13.27 -9.04
C PRO A 199 5.21 14.22 -7.90
N ILE A 200 6.15 13.78 -7.05
CA ILE A 200 6.76 14.61 -6.01
C ILE A 200 7.57 15.72 -6.71
N PRO A 201 7.34 17.01 -6.43
CA PRO A 201 8.10 18.09 -7.07
C PRO A 201 9.57 18.06 -6.63
N GLY A 202 10.51 17.93 -7.60
CA GLY A 202 11.96 17.98 -7.35
C GLY A 202 12.80 16.99 -8.15
N PHE A 203 12.18 16.08 -8.90
CA PHE A 203 12.88 14.99 -9.58
C PHE A 203 13.42 15.40 -10.96
N THR A 204 14.71 15.71 -11.05
CA THR A 204 15.44 15.74 -12.34
C THR A 204 16.42 14.57 -12.40
N SER A 205 16.14 13.58 -13.25
CA SER A 205 17.06 12.47 -13.55
C SER A 205 18.24 12.94 -14.40
N PRO A 206 19.50 12.60 -14.06
CA PRO A 206 20.58 12.59 -15.03
C PRO A 206 20.61 11.25 -15.79
N ARG A 207 20.59 11.33 -17.12
CA ARG A 207 20.90 10.20 -18.02
C ARG A 207 22.38 9.80 -17.88
N ARG A 208 22.69 8.51 -17.68
CA ARG A 208 23.50 7.69 -18.62
C ARG A 208 23.85 6.28 -18.12
N ARG A 209 23.79 5.38 -19.11
CA ARG A 209 24.57 4.15 -19.41
C ARG A 209 25.52 3.58 -18.34
N ALA A 210 25.33 2.30 -18.04
CA ALA A 210 26.41 1.33 -17.92
C ALA A 210 25.91 -0.09 -18.23
N ASN A 211 26.60 -0.77 -19.15
CA ASN A 211 26.56 -2.22 -19.31
C ASN A 211 27.30 -2.85 -18.13
N CYS A 212 26.74 -3.87 -17.48
CA CYS A 212 27.56 -4.86 -16.78
C CYS A 212 26.80 -6.18 -16.59
N THR A 213 27.34 -7.23 -17.21
CA THR A 213 26.92 -8.62 -17.06
C THR A 213 27.36 -9.13 -15.70
N THR A 214 26.46 -9.67 -14.88
CA THR A 214 26.87 -10.49 -13.73
C THR A 214 25.89 -11.64 -13.52
N THR A 215 26.44 -12.85 -13.47
CA THR A 215 25.78 -14.11 -13.21
C THR A 215 25.61 -14.28 -11.70
N SER A 216 24.38 -14.47 -11.20
CA SER A 216 24.13 -14.85 -9.81
C SER A 216 23.30 -16.13 -9.76
N THR A 217 23.87 -17.16 -9.14
CA THR A 217 23.26 -18.47 -8.91
C THR A 217 22.22 -18.36 -7.79
N THR A 218 20.93 -18.40 -8.13
CA THR A 218 19.83 -18.56 -7.16
C THR A 218 19.57 -20.05 -6.91
N ARG A 219 19.55 -20.45 -5.63
CA ARG A 219 18.97 -21.75 -5.24
C ARG A 219 17.45 -21.66 -5.35
N ASN A 220 16.88 -22.69 -5.96
CA ASN A 220 15.47 -22.92 -6.30
C ASN A 220 14.43 -22.26 -5.38
N ALA A 221 13.81 -21.20 -5.88
CA ALA A 221 12.43 -20.85 -5.54
C ALA A 221 11.57 -21.19 -6.76
N THR A 222 10.84 -22.31 -6.70
CA THR A 222 9.90 -22.77 -7.75
C THR A 222 8.49 -22.20 -7.54
N GLY A 223 8.36 -21.06 -6.87
CA GLY A 223 7.09 -20.32 -6.75
C GLY A 223 6.78 -19.59 -8.05
N GLY A 224 5.55 -19.74 -8.56
CA GLY A 224 5.12 -19.05 -9.77
C GLY A 224 5.23 -17.54 -9.61
N ARG A 225 6.09 -16.89 -10.42
CA ARG A 225 6.06 -15.42 -10.54
C ARG A 225 4.69 -15.01 -11.07
N CYS A 226 4.16 -13.88 -10.61
CA CYS A 226 2.95 -13.32 -11.22
C CYS A 226 3.19 -13.15 -12.72
N GLY A 227 2.40 -13.83 -13.56
CA GLY A 227 2.58 -13.80 -15.00
C GLY A 227 2.29 -12.41 -15.56
N ASN A 228 3.13 -11.93 -16.48
CA ASN A 228 2.70 -10.92 -17.44
C ASN A 228 1.68 -11.61 -18.35
N VAL A 229 0.40 -11.50 -18.03
CA VAL A 229 -0.65 -11.92 -18.96
C VAL A 229 -0.55 -10.99 -20.15
N GLY A 230 -0.02 -11.48 -21.27
CA GLY A 230 0.04 -10.73 -22.51
C GLY A 230 -1.36 -10.23 -22.85
N GLY A 231 -1.53 -8.90 -22.87
CA GLY A 231 -2.77 -8.30 -23.37
C GLY A 231 -2.96 -8.65 -24.85
N PRO A 232 -4.19 -8.73 -25.34
CA PRO A 232 -4.43 -8.93 -26.76
C PRO A 232 -3.79 -7.78 -27.56
N GLU A 233 -2.93 -8.11 -28.53
CA GLU A 233 -2.51 -7.17 -29.57
C GLU A 233 -3.75 -6.69 -30.32
N TYR A 234 -4.01 -5.38 -30.26
CA TYR A 234 -5.00 -4.73 -31.13
C TYR A 234 -4.32 -3.79 -32.12
N PRO A 235 -4.67 -3.86 -33.41
CA PRO A 235 -4.11 -2.99 -34.43
C PRO A 235 -4.73 -1.59 -34.35
N GLY A 236 -3.89 -0.56 -34.49
CA GLY A 236 -4.33 0.76 -34.97
C GLY A 236 -4.78 1.76 -33.90
N ILE A 237 -3.86 2.23 -33.07
CA ILE A 237 -3.89 3.62 -32.59
C ILE A 237 -2.48 4.18 -32.75
N THR A 238 -2.28 4.96 -33.82
CA THR A 238 -1.10 5.81 -33.97
C THR A 238 -1.15 6.91 -32.92
N PRO A 239 -0.13 7.07 -32.05
CA PRO A 239 -0.03 8.27 -31.24
C PRO A 239 0.35 9.42 -32.19
N THR A 240 -0.55 10.38 -32.37
CA THR A 240 -0.21 11.67 -32.96
C THR A 240 0.86 12.32 -32.09
N SER A 241 2.03 12.51 -32.70
CA SER A 241 3.18 13.22 -32.16
C SER A 241 2.83 14.67 -31.83
N ALA A 242 2.85 15.05 -30.55
CA ALA A 242 2.83 16.45 -30.12
C ALA A 242 3.72 16.64 -28.89
N TRP A 243 5.02 16.38 -29.04
CA TRP A 243 6.06 16.84 -28.12
C TRP A 243 7.33 17.17 -28.91
N SER A 244 7.38 18.36 -29.53
CA SER A 244 8.64 19.12 -29.74
C SER A 244 8.35 20.50 -30.35
N ASP A 245 8.39 21.56 -29.53
CA ASP A 245 8.75 22.90 -29.99
C ASP A 245 9.87 23.44 -29.07
N PRO A 246 11.14 23.47 -29.55
CA PRO A 246 12.27 23.98 -28.80
C PRO A 246 12.54 25.44 -29.18
N SER A 247 11.71 26.38 -28.72
CA SER A 247 11.98 27.80 -28.96
C SER A 247 11.42 28.74 -27.87
N ARG A 248 11.98 28.69 -26.64
CA ARG A 248 11.93 29.82 -25.69
C ARG A 248 12.88 29.64 -24.48
N PRO A 249 13.83 30.55 -24.23
CA PRO A 249 14.61 30.51 -22.99
C PRO A 249 13.87 31.28 -21.89
N ARG A 250 13.63 30.67 -20.72
CA ARG A 250 13.31 31.41 -19.50
C ARG A 250 14.36 31.11 -18.43
N ARG A 251 15.25 32.09 -18.25
CA ARG A 251 16.13 32.22 -17.07
C ARG A 251 15.27 32.47 -15.84
N LEU A 252 15.49 31.72 -14.78
CA LEU A 252 15.29 32.17 -13.40
C LEU A 252 16.41 31.57 -12.55
N ARG A 253 17.32 32.44 -12.10
CA ARG A 253 18.33 32.13 -11.09
C ARG A 253 17.67 32.33 -9.73
N HIS A 254 17.64 31.31 -8.89
CA HIS A 254 17.59 31.50 -7.45
C HIS A 254 18.79 30.79 -6.82
N ARG A 255 19.67 31.58 -6.21
CA ARG A 255 20.68 31.13 -5.27
C ARG A 255 19.95 30.71 -3.99
N LEU A 256 20.18 29.49 -3.51
CA LEU A 256 19.85 29.09 -2.15
C LEU A 256 21.10 29.23 -1.27
N ASP A 257 20.90 29.87 -0.11
CA ASP A 257 21.88 30.17 0.94
C ASP A 257 22.25 28.89 1.71
N PRO A 258 23.55 28.56 1.90
CA PRO A 258 23.98 27.30 2.53
C PRO A 258 23.86 27.26 4.07
N ARG A 259 22.91 27.98 4.69
CA ARG A 259 22.74 28.01 6.17
C ARG A 259 21.41 27.52 6.74
N CYS A 260 20.54 26.91 5.93
CA CYS A 260 19.31 26.27 6.44
C CYS A 260 19.48 24.76 6.57
N ARG A 261 19.98 24.28 7.72
CA ARG A 261 19.73 22.91 8.18
C ARG A 261 18.38 22.91 8.90
N GLY A 262 17.35 22.33 8.27
CA GLY A 262 16.07 22.08 8.91
C GLY A 262 16.08 20.70 9.57
N GLU A 263 16.22 20.68 10.90
CA GLU A 263 15.89 19.52 11.73
C GLU A 263 14.37 19.34 11.73
N TRP A 264 13.88 18.22 11.21
CA TRP A 264 12.48 17.82 11.34
C TRP A 264 12.31 16.97 12.59
N ALA A 265 12.02 17.62 13.72
CA ALA A 265 11.51 16.97 14.93
C ALA A 265 9.98 16.88 14.88
N ALA A 266 9.42 15.68 14.93
CA ALA A 266 7.99 15.44 15.03
C ALA A 266 7.46 15.78 16.44
N PRO A 267 6.38 16.57 16.59
CA PRO A 267 5.76 16.82 17.89
C PRO A 267 4.70 15.75 18.20
N GLY A 268 4.78 15.07 19.35
CA GLY A 268 3.60 14.35 19.87
C GLY A 268 3.77 13.16 20.81
N TRP A 269 4.97 12.62 21.03
CA TRP A 269 5.14 11.46 21.93
C TRP A 269 5.88 11.84 23.22
N ARG A 270 5.13 12.17 24.28
CA ARG A 270 5.70 12.26 25.65
C ARG A 270 5.90 10.84 26.21
N ALA A 271 7.08 10.28 25.98
CA ALA A 271 7.55 9.16 26.80
C ALA A 271 7.85 9.67 28.22
N ARG A 272 7.03 9.33 29.22
CA ARG A 272 7.36 9.54 30.63
C ARG A 272 8.51 8.60 31.00
N ARG A 273 9.76 9.05 30.83
CA ARG A 273 10.91 8.45 31.52
C ARG A 273 10.86 8.92 32.97
N ARG A 274 10.48 8.04 33.90
CA ARG A 274 10.79 8.24 35.32
C ARG A 274 12.30 8.07 35.47
N CYS A 275 13.03 9.16 35.62
CA CYS A 275 14.40 9.13 36.12
C CYS A 275 14.37 8.57 37.55
N ARG A 276 14.90 7.37 37.77
CA ARG A 276 15.30 6.94 39.11
C ARG A 276 16.59 7.70 39.48
N PRO A 277 16.68 8.37 40.63
CA PRO A 277 17.94 8.93 41.08
C PRO A 277 18.93 7.80 41.36
N ARG A 278 20.17 8.02 40.89
CA ARG A 278 21.33 7.15 41.10
C ARG A 278 21.73 7.28 42.58
N VAL A 279 21.56 6.22 43.35
CA VAL A 279 22.06 6.15 44.73
C VAL A 279 23.55 5.79 44.66
N GLU A 280 24.41 6.72 45.07
CA GLU A 280 25.83 6.42 45.30
C GLU A 280 25.99 5.55 46.55
N PRO A 281 26.89 4.56 46.55
CA PRO A 281 27.15 3.77 47.75
C PRO A 281 27.96 4.58 48.76
N ALA A 282 27.51 4.58 50.02
CA ALA A 282 28.19 5.20 51.16
C ALA A 282 29.56 4.52 51.45
N PRO A 283 30.54 5.26 52.00
CA PRO A 283 31.87 4.71 52.26
C PRO A 283 31.83 3.67 53.38
N ARG A 284 32.49 2.52 53.15
CA ARG A 284 32.73 1.48 54.16
C ARG A 284 33.56 2.06 55.31
N ARG A 285 32.96 2.18 56.50
CA ARG A 285 33.71 2.33 57.74
C ARG A 285 34.24 0.96 58.16
N HIS A 286 35.57 0.82 58.20
CA HIS A 286 36.25 -0.20 58.96
C HIS A 286 36.17 0.13 60.46
N ARG A 287 35.62 -0.80 61.25
CA ARG A 287 35.97 -1.14 62.63
C ARG A 287 35.64 -2.64 62.75
N GLY A 288 36.55 -3.52 63.19
CA GLY A 288 37.25 -3.43 64.47
C GLY A 288 36.39 -4.17 65.46
#